data_AF-A0A832JCF5-F1
#
_entry.id   AF-A0A832JCF5-F1
#
_cell.length_a   1.000
_cell.length_b   1.000
_cell.length_c   1.000
_cell.angle_alpha   90.00
_cell.angle_beta   90.00
_cell.angle_gamma   90.00
#
_symmetry.space_group_name_H-M   'P 1'
#
loop_
_entity.id
_entity.type
_entity.pdbx_description
1 polymer ?
#
loop_
_entity_poly.entity_id
_entity_poly.type
_entity_poly.pdbx_seq_one_letter_code
_entity_poly.pdbx_strand_id
1 'polypeptide(L)'
;MAWIYCLNTSTIRPVESLLEKIRIAAAAGFQAIELWNDEMTRHVEQGGSLEEIRRALEDAGLQVPSVISLRGWMVSEGEAY
;
A
#
# COMPACT_ATOMS: atom_id res chain seq x y z
N MET A 1 -14.22 21.05 8.96
CA MET A 1 -13.74 19.85 8.24
C MET A 1 -12.64 19.23 9.07
N ALA A 2 -12.71 17.94 9.39
CA ALA A 2 -11.60 17.24 10.05
C ALA A 2 -10.61 16.72 8.99
N TRP A 3 -9.32 16.70 9.32
CA TRP A 3 -8.29 16.13 8.47
C TRP A 3 -8.33 14.61 8.52
N ILE A 4 -8.10 13.95 7.37
CA ILE A 4 -7.98 12.50 7.25
C ILE A 4 -6.49 12.18 7.12
N TYR A 5 -5.96 11.37 8.02
CA TYR A 5 -4.58 10.91 7.91
C TYR A 5 -4.50 9.68 7.01
N CYS A 6 -3.58 9.72 6.05
CA CYS A 6 -3.33 8.68 5.07
C CYS A 6 -1.93 8.09 5.28
N LEU A 7 -1.83 6.77 5.44
CA LEU A 7 -0.54 6.08 5.52
C LEU A 7 -0.08 5.63 4.14
N ASN A 8 1.11 6.05 3.73
CA ASN A 8 1.79 5.54 2.54
C ASN A 8 2.50 4.23 2.86
N THR A 9 2.17 3.14 2.16
CA THR A 9 2.71 1.79 2.45
C THR A 9 4.23 1.67 2.33
N SER A 10 4.89 2.56 1.60
CA SER A 10 6.36 2.57 1.47
C SER A 10 7.09 2.99 2.74
N THR A 11 6.39 3.64 3.68
CA THR A 11 6.94 4.08 4.98
C THR A 11 7.14 2.91 5.94
N ILE A 12 6.50 1.77 5.69
CA ILE A 12 6.56 0.54 6.50
C ILE A 12 7.06 -0.67 5.69
N ARG A 13 8.02 -0.43 4.80
CA ARG A 13 8.60 -1.45 3.89
C ARG A 13 9.15 -2.74 4.52
N PRO A 14 9.67 -2.77 5.77
CA PRO A 14 10.07 -4.04 6.38
C PRO A 14 8.92 -5.06 6.48
N VAL A 15 7.66 -4.62 6.40
CA VAL A 15 6.50 -5.50 6.25
C VAL A 15 6.37 -5.88 4.77
N GLU A 16 6.44 -7.16 4.44
CA GLU A 16 6.38 -7.62 3.04
C GLU A 16 4.95 -7.76 2.53
N SER A 17 4.03 -8.24 3.37
CA SER A 17 2.64 -8.50 3.00
C SER A 17 1.82 -7.22 2.93
N LEU A 18 1.15 -7.00 1.80
CA LEU A 18 0.23 -5.87 1.61
C LEU A 18 -0.97 -5.95 2.57
N LEU A 19 -1.53 -7.15 2.78
CA LEU A 19 -2.66 -7.36 3.70
C LEU A 19 -2.28 -7.01 5.14
N GLU A 20 -1.04 -7.33 5.54
CA GLU A 20 -0.54 -6.97 6.86
C GLU A 20 -0.37 -5.46 7.02
N LYS A 21 0.06 -4.75 5.98
CA LYS A 21 0.11 -3.27 6.00
C LYS A 21 -1.26 -2.64 6.16
N ILE A 22 -2.28 -3.17 5.48
CA ILE A 22 -3.68 -2.73 5.63
C ILE A 22 -4.12 -2.90 7.10
N ARG A 23 -3.86 -4.08 7.68
CA ARG A 23 -4.16 -4.36 9.09
C ARG A 23 -3.45 -3.39 10.04
N ILE A 24 -2.17 -3.12 9.82
CA ILE A 24 -1.36 -2.19 10.63
C ILE A 24 -1.91 -0.76 10.54
N ALA A 25 -2.23 -0.28 9.33
CA ALA A 25 -2.76 1.07 9.13
C ALA A 25 -4.06 1.28 9.93
N ALA A 26 -4.98 0.32 9.86
CA ALA A 26 -6.22 0.35 10.62
C ALA A 26 -5.98 0.30 12.14
N ALA A 27 -5.12 -0.63 12.59
CA ALA A 27 -4.79 -0.77 14.01
C ALA A 27 -4.09 0.47 14.59
N ALA A 28 -3.34 1.21 13.77
CA ALA A 28 -2.71 2.47 14.14
C ALA A 28 -3.66 3.68 14.11
N GLY A 29 -4.92 3.50 13.69
CA GLY A 29 -5.94 4.54 13.68
C GLY A 29 -5.91 5.46 12.45
N PHE A 30 -5.21 5.07 11.37
CA PHE A 30 -5.33 5.78 10.11
C PHE A 30 -6.72 5.59 9.51
N GLN A 31 -7.18 6.59 8.78
CA GLN A 31 -8.48 6.57 8.11
C GLN A 31 -8.35 6.31 6.60
N ALA A 32 -7.14 6.44 6.07
CA ALA A 32 -6.81 6.21 4.68
C ALA A 32 -5.45 5.53 4.53
N ILE A 33 -5.25 4.87 3.40
CA ILE A 33 -4.00 4.21 3.03
C ILE A 33 -3.71 4.46 1.54
N GLU A 34 -2.48 4.87 1.24
CA GLU A 34 -1.98 5.04 -0.12
C GLU A 34 -1.12 3.82 -0.47
N LEU A 35 -1.59 3.05 -1.45
CA LEU A 35 -0.98 1.78 -1.84
C LEU A 35 0.13 2.00 -2.87
N TRP A 36 1.04 1.04 -2.99
CA TRP A 36 1.98 0.96 -4.11
C TRP A 36 1.53 -0.10 -5.12
N ASN A 37 1.55 0.27 -6.41
CA ASN A 37 1.21 -0.64 -7.50
C ASN A 37 2.01 -1.95 -7.44
N ASP A 38 3.31 -1.86 -7.16
CA ASP A 38 4.22 -3.01 -7.16
C ASP A 38 3.89 -4.02 -6.04
N GLU A 39 3.32 -3.55 -4.92
CA GLU A 39 2.88 -4.41 -3.83
C GLU A 39 1.59 -5.14 -4.19
N MET A 40 0.66 -4.46 -4.88
CA MET A 40 -0.55 -5.10 -5.40
C MET A 40 -0.21 -6.13 -6.48
N THR A 41 0.70 -5.81 -7.39
CA THR A 41 1.20 -6.74 -8.41
C THR A 41 1.84 -7.96 -7.75
N ARG A 42 2.76 -7.76 -6.80
CA ARG A 42 3.40 -8.85 -6.05
C ARG A 42 2.39 -9.75 -5.34
N HIS A 43 1.37 -9.16 -4.70
CA HIS A 43 0.30 -9.93 -4.04
C HIS A 43 -0.43 -10.86 -5.02
N VAL A 44 -0.76 -10.36 -6.22
CA VAL A 44 -1.40 -11.16 -7.27
C VAL A 44 -0.45 -12.23 -7.82
N GLU A 45 0.82 -11.91 -8.04
CA GLU A 45 1.84 -12.86 -8.51
C GLU A 45 2.09 -14.01 -7.51
N GLN A 46 1.90 -13.75 -6.22
CA GLN A 46 2.00 -14.75 -5.14
C GLN A 46 0.73 -15.60 -4.97
N GLY A 47 -0.27 -15.44 -5.86
CA GLY A 47 -1.50 -16.22 -5.86
C GLY A 47 -2.69 -15.55 -5.16
N GLY A 48 -2.52 -14.33 -4.66
CA GLY A 48 -3.60 -13.51 -4.12
C GLY A 48 -4.47 -12.88 -5.22
N SER A 49 -5.46 -12.07 -4.82
CA SER A 49 -6.33 -11.37 -5.77
C SER A 49 -6.56 -9.90 -5.40
N LEU A 50 -6.89 -9.07 -6.40
CA LEU A 50 -7.30 -7.68 -6.14
C LEU A 50 -8.59 -7.59 -5.33
N GLU A 51 -9.48 -8.58 -5.47
CA GLU A 51 -10.72 -8.68 -4.70
C GLU A 51 -10.44 -8.91 -3.20
N GLU A 52 -9.42 -9.69 -2.88
CA GLU A 52 -8.95 -9.89 -1.50
C GLU A 52 -8.39 -8.59 -0.90
N ILE A 53 -7.59 -7.84 -1.66
CA ILE A 53 -7.09 -6.52 -1.25
C ILE A 53 -8.27 -5.57 -1.00
N ARG A 54 -9.24 -5.50 -1.92
CA ARG A 54 -10.44 -4.68 -1.77
C ARG A 54 -11.22 -5.02 -0.51
N ARG A 55 -11.47 -6.30 -0.24
CA ARG A 55 -12.15 -6.77 0.97
C ARG A 55 -11.39 -6.38 2.24
N ALA A 56 -10.07 -6.59 2.26
CA ALA A 56 -9.25 -6.21 3.40
C ALA A 56 -9.33 -4.71 3.72
N LEU A 57 -9.37 -3.85 2.70
CA LEU A 57 -9.54 -2.40 2.86
C LEU A 57 -10.92 -2.03 3.42
N GLU A 58 -11.97 -2.69 2.92
CA GLU A 58 -13.35 -2.49 3.36
C GLU A 58 -13.56 -2.95 4.81
N ASP A 59 -13.08 -4.15 5.14
CA ASP A 59 -13.13 -4.71 6.50
C ASP A 59 -12.34 -3.83 7.48
N ALA A 60 -11.25 -3.22 7.02
CA ALA A 60 -10.44 -2.28 7.77
C ALA A 60 -11.03 -0.85 7.87
N GLY A 61 -12.08 -0.54 7.10
CA GLY A 61 -12.66 0.81 7.03
C GLY A 61 -11.73 1.88 6.47
N LEU A 62 -10.72 1.50 5.67
CA LEU A 62 -9.71 2.40 5.13
C LEU A 62 -10.10 2.93 3.75
N GLN A 63 -9.98 4.25 3.57
CA GLN A 63 -10.11 4.88 2.25
C GLN A 63 -8.82 4.74 1.44
N VAL A 64 -8.92 4.65 0.11
CA VAL A 64 -7.76 4.66 -0.79
C VAL A 64 -7.81 5.91 -1.67
N PRO A 65 -7.25 7.05 -1.21
CA PRO A 65 -7.32 8.32 -1.94
C PRO A 65 -6.42 8.34 -3.19
N SER A 66 -5.35 7.54 -3.20
CA SER A 66 -4.36 7.48 -4.26
C SER A 66 -3.61 6.14 -4.26
N VAL A 67 -2.95 5.86 -5.38
CA VAL A 67 -2.02 4.74 -5.54
C VAL A 67 -0.75 5.27 -6.19
N ILE A 68 0.41 4.90 -5.65
CA ILE A 68 1.71 5.24 -6.23
C ILE A 68 2.06 4.24 -7.31
N SER A 69 2.41 4.78 -8.47
CA SER A 69 2.98 4.03 -9.58
C SER A 69 4.07 4.88 -10.22
N LEU A 70 5.29 4.35 -10.23
CA LEU A 70 6.46 5.13 -10.66
C LEU A 70 6.86 4.84 -12.10
N ARG A 71 6.38 3.75 -12.73
CA ARG A 71 6.60 3.38 -14.15
C ARG A 71 7.89 3.92 -14.78
N GLY A 72 9.05 3.58 -14.21
CA GLY A 72 10.36 3.96 -14.77
C GLY A 72 10.92 5.32 -14.32
N TRP A 73 10.18 6.13 -13.54
CA TRP A 73 10.63 7.46 -13.10
C TRP A 73 11.72 7.46 -12.02
N MET A 74 11.89 6.37 -11.27
CA MET A 74 12.92 6.25 -10.21
C MET A 74 14.01 5.25 -10.56
N VAL A 75 14.22 4.99 -11.85
CA VAL A 75 15.34 4.17 -12.31
C VAL A 75 16.59 5.04 -12.27
N SER A 76 17.60 4.61 -11.51
CA SER A 76 18.94 5.18 -11.57
C SER A 76 19.84 4.31 -12.44
N GLU A 77 20.65 4.95 -13.29
CA GLU A 77 21.72 4.30 -14.04
C GLU A 77 23.08 4.60 -13.38
N GLY A 78 24.02 3.65 -13.43
CA GLY A 78 25.37 3.79 -12.87
C GLY A 78 25.62 2.97 -11.60
N GLU A 79 26.87 2.95 -11.12
CA GLU A 79 27.21 2.29 -9.85
C GLU A 79 26.65 3.09 -8.67
N ALA A 80 26.09 2.36 -7.70
CA ALA A 80 25.77 2.94 -6.41
C ALA A 80 27.09 3.37 -5.74
N TYR A 81 27.16 4.64 -5.34
CA TYR A 81 28.26 5.18 -4.53
C TYR A 81 28.40 4.41 -3.21
#